data_AF-A0A085GCI7-F1
#
_entry.id   AF-A0A085GCI7-F1
#
_cell.length_a   1.000
_cell.length_b   1.000
_cell.length_c   1.000
_cell.angle_alpha   90.00
_cell.angle_beta   90.00
_cell.angle_gamma   90.00
#
_symmetry.space_group_name_H-M   'P 1'
#
loop_
_entity.id
_entity.type
_entity.pdbx_description
1 polymer ?
#
loop_
_entity_poly.entity_id
_entity_poly.type
_entity_poly.pdbx_seq_one_letter_code
_entity_poly.pdbx_strand_id
1 'polypeptide(L)'
;MAFILLSNDSFFEFGIRSIFNSAISDCVNRRTIIIVDIKYLPKINLDINLDQVSTIIFMMENIEDRRLFDKKLINYLSTICTIHFISRNATPGVCNALINMINKGDVKNRSRINQPIKRALLTSMESHVLSLLLQGNSLCYIAEMSALSVKTISAHKRSIMKKVNVKNIPKLVEKIVFKQKADNLLLELSRAKLDLVQCYDFMLPELDSVFSSTLGSEYRKSPELTKPVLHDVSTGIPAYLTTLLHSRNVML
;
A
#
# COMPACT_ATOMS: atom_id res chain seq x y z
N MET A 1 10.58 -2.22 25.72
CA MET A 1 10.18 -2.03 24.30
C MET A 1 9.00 -2.93 24.00
N ALA A 2 7.98 -2.46 23.28
CA ALA A 2 6.84 -3.27 22.84
C ALA A 2 6.88 -3.41 21.32
N PHE A 3 6.39 -4.52 20.78
CA PHE A 3 6.21 -4.63 19.34
C PHE A 3 4.88 -5.28 19.00
N ILE A 4 4.33 -4.84 17.87
CA ILE A 4 3.13 -5.36 17.24
C ILE A 4 3.59 -6.10 15.98
N LEU A 5 3.28 -7.38 15.87
CA LEU A 5 3.56 -8.16 14.67
C LEU A 5 2.27 -8.34 13.87
N LEU A 6 2.32 -7.98 12.58
CA LEU A 6 1.23 -8.14 11.63
C LEU A 6 1.61 -9.24 10.64
N SER A 7 1.25 -10.48 10.96
CA SER A 7 1.39 -11.64 10.07
C SER A 7 0.34 -12.71 10.41
N ASN A 8 -0.17 -13.38 9.38
CA ASN A 8 -1.01 -14.59 9.50
C ASN A 8 -0.18 -15.89 9.46
N ASP A 9 1.15 -15.80 9.41
CA ASP A 9 2.05 -16.95 9.40
C ASP A 9 2.57 -17.23 10.82
N SER A 10 2.00 -18.26 11.45
CA SER A 10 2.31 -18.62 12.84
C SER A 10 3.75 -19.06 13.06
N PHE A 11 4.38 -19.72 12.08
CA PHE A 11 5.78 -20.13 12.17
C PHE A 11 6.70 -18.90 12.11
N PHE A 12 6.40 -18.00 11.18
CA PHE A 12 7.11 -16.73 11.09
C PHE A 12 6.94 -15.90 12.36
N GLU A 13 5.72 -15.81 12.88
CA GLU A 13 5.44 -15.11 14.13
C GLU A 13 6.24 -15.67 15.30
N PHE A 14 6.25 -16.99 15.48
CA PHE A 14 7.04 -17.63 16.52
C PHE A 14 8.53 -17.29 16.41
N GLY A 15 9.10 -17.38 15.21
CA GLY A 15 10.51 -17.07 14.96
C GLY A 15 10.84 -15.60 15.25
N ILE A 16 10.03 -14.65 14.78
CA ILE A 16 10.22 -13.23 15.05
C ILE A 16 10.08 -12.93 16.53
N ARG A 17 9.08 -13.51 17.22
CA ARG A 17 8.93 -13.34 18.66
C ARG A 17 10.13 -13.87 19.43
N SER A 18 10.68 -15.02 19.05
CA SER A 18 11.89 -15.57 19.68
C SER A 18 13.08 -14.61 19.55
N ILE A 19 13.32 -14.08 18.34
CA ILE A 19 14.42 -13.14 18.09
C ILE A 19 14.21 -11.83 18.85
N PHE A 20 13.05 -11.20 18.70
CA PHE A 20 12.80 -9.87 19.28
C PHE A 20 12.63 -9.91 20.80
N ASN A 21 12.02 -10.95 21.38
CA ASN A 21 11.91 -11.06 22.84
C ASN A 21 13.28 -11.12 23.51
N SER A 22 14.25 -11.82 22.89
CA SER A 22 15.62 -11.88 23.40
C SER A 22 16.33 -10.53 23.39
N ALA A 23 15.94 -9.62 22.49
CA ALA A 23 16.55 -8.30 22.37
C ALA A 23 15.78 -7.21 23.13
N ILE A 24 14.51 -7.45 23.47
CA ILE A 24 13.64 -6.50 24.18
C ILE A 24 14.00 -6.36 25.66
N SER A 25 14.54 -7.41 26.29
CA SER A 25 15.00 -7.38 27.69
C SER A 25 16.00 -6.27 27.96
N ASP A 26 16.74 -5.86 26.94
CA ASP A 26 17.87 -4.93 27.06
C ASP A 26 17.46 -3.49 26.70
N CYS A 27 16.19 -3.25 26.34
CA CYS A 27 15.72 -1.96 25.84
C CYS A 27 15.13 -1.07 26.93
N VAL A 28 15.88 -0.04 27.33
CA VAL A 28 15.46 0.99 28.32
C VAL A 28 14.34 1.92 27.79
N ASN A 29 14.21 2.08 26.47
CA ASN A 29 13.23 2.99 25.88
C ASN A 29 11.87 2.32 25.60
N ARG A 30 10.77 3.02 25.94
CA ARG A 30 9.38 2.66 25.58
C ARG A 30 9.08 2.96 24.11
N ARG A 31 9.85 2.36 23.20
CA ARG A 31 9.58 2.40 21.76
C ARG A 31 8.59 1.30 21.40
N THR A 32 7.56 1.65 20.62
CA THR A 32 6.70 0.68 19.94
C THR A 32 7.24 0.46 18.53
N ILE A 33 7.42 -0.82 18.17
CA ILE A 33 7.82 -1.25 16.83
C ILE A 33 6.65 -1.99 16.18
N ILE A 34 6.30 -1.64 14.95
CA ILE A 34 5.43 -2.49 14.13
C ILE A 34 6.30 -3.32 13.20
N ILE A 35 6.12 -4.62 13.20
CA ILE A 35 6.72 -5.52 12.22
C ILE A 35 5.59 -5.99 11.30
N VAL A 36 5.76 -5.79 10.00
CA VAL A 36 4.76 -6.11 9.00
C VAL A 36 5.28 -7.19 8.06
N ASP A 37 4.61 -8.33 8.04
CA ASP A 37 4.81 -9.34 7.00
C ASP A 37 3.85 -9.10 5.85
N ILE A 38 4.35 -8.51 4.77
CA ILE A 38 3.49 -8.10 3.65
C ILE A 38 2.90 -9.32 2.92
N LYS A 39 3.62 -10.45 2.91
CA LYS A 39 3.16 -11.65 2.19
C LYS A 39 1.93 -12.23 2.85
N TYR A 40 1.97 -12.39 4.18
CA TYR A 40 0.88 -12.93 4.99
C TYR A 40 0.20 -11.82 5.80
N LEU A 41 -0.08 -10.69 5.15
CA LEU A 41 -0.78 -9.60 5.80
C LEU A 41 -2.17 -10.08 6.28
N PRO A 42 -2.51 -9.88 7.56
CA PRO A 42 -3.82 -10.25 8.05
C PRO A 42 -4.90 -9.31 7.49
N LYS A 43 -6.14 -9.81 7.36
CA LYS A 43 -7.30 -8.97 7.01
C LYS A 43 -7.67 -8.17 8.26
N ILE A 44 -7.03 -7.04 8.51
CA ILE A 44 -7.21 -6.27 9.76
C ILE A 44 -7.54 -4.82 9.42
N ASN A 45 -8.57 -4.28 10.09
CA ASN A 45 -8.68 -2.85 10.35
C ASN A 45 -7.65 -2.52 11.44
N LEU A 46 -6.59 -1.83 11.06
CA LEU A 46 -5.48 -1.52 11.96
C LEU A 46 -5.91 -0.41 12.92
N ASP A 47 -6.51 -0.79 14.04
CA ASP A 47 -6.71 0.11 15.17
C ASP A 47 -5.39 0.26 15.94
N ILE A 48 -4.37 0.81 15.26
CA ILE A 48 -3.07 1.07 15.84
C ILE A 48 -2.91 2.57 15.97
N ASN A 49 -2.80 3.06 17.20
CA ASN A 49 -2.41 4.43 17.46
C ASN A 49 -0.93 4.64 17.04
N LEU A 50 -0.73 5.34 15.91
CA LEU A 50 0.59 5.59 15.34
C LEU A 50 1.39 6.69 16.03
N ASP A 51 0.84 7.37 17.03
CA ASP A 51 1.60 8.35 17.81
C ASP A 51 2.59 7.68 18.76
N GLN A 52 2.32 6.43 19.13
CA GLN A 52 3.23 5.64 19.95
C GLN A 52 4.25 4.85 19.13
N VAL A 53 4.09 4.83 17.80
CA VAL A 53 4.88 3.98 16.90
C VAL A 53 6.14 4.71 16.45
N SER A 54 7.27 4.25 16.97
CA SER A 54 8.58 4.83 16.69
C SER A 54 9.22 4.25 15.42
N THR A 55 8.90 3.00 15.07
CA THR A 55 9.56 2.27 14.00
C THR A 55 8.60 1.28 13.33
N ILE A 56 8.64 1.21 12.00
CA ILE A 56 7.94 0.22 11.19
C ILE A 56 8.98 -0.59 10.42
N ILE A 57 8.91 -1.91 10.52
CA ILE A 57 9.78 -2.85 9.83
C ILE A 57 8.93 -3.66 8.85
N PHE A 58 9.13 -3.43 7.56
CA PHE A 58 8.52 -4.22 6.49
C PHE A 58 9.39 -5.45 6.19
N MET A 59 8.84 -6.64 6.41
CA MET A 59 9.48 -7.92 6.09
C MET A 59 8.96 -8.43 4.75
N MET A 60 9.89 -8.78 3.86
CA MET A 60 9.62 -9.03 2.44
C MET A 60 10.36 -10.28 1.97
N GLU A 61 9.80 -11.08 1.05
CA GLU A 61 10.57 -12.19 0.48
C GLU A 61 11.78 -11.68 -0.30
N ASN A 62 11.54 -10.72 -1.19
CA ASN A 62 12.57 -10.06 -1.96
C ASN A 62 12.67 -8.59 -1.55
N ILE A 63 13.85 -8.18 -1.06
CA ILE A 63 14.11 -6.81 -0.64
C ILE A 63 13.97 -5.79 -1.78
N GLU A 64 14.14 -6.21 -3.04
CA GLU A 64 13.95 -5.34 -4.20
C GLU A 64 12.50 -4.91 -4.38
N ASP A 65 11.53 -5.67 -3.85
CA ASP A 65 10.11 -5.34 -3.92
C ASP A 65 9.76 -4.11 -3.07
N ARG A 66 10.68 -3.61 -2.25
CA ARG A 66 10.54 -2.28 -1.61
C ARG A 66 10.30 -1.17 -2.64
N ARG A 67 10.76 -1.39 -3.87
CA ARG A 67 10.53 -0.51 -5.03
C ARG A 67 9.09 -0.52 -5.52
N LEU A 68 8.19 -1.35 -4.98
CA LEU A 68 6.77 -1.37 -5.34
C LEU A 68 5.94 -0.43 -4.47
N PHE A 69 6.42 -0.09 -3.28
CA PHE A 69 5.77 0.82 -2.34
C PHE A 69 5.62 2.23 -2.92
N ASP A 70 4.48 2.87 -2.71
CA ASP A 70 4.32 4.27 -3.08
C ASP A 70 5.37 5.16 -2.36
N LYS A 71 6.17 5.87 -3.15
CA LYS A 71 7.28 6.69 -2.63
C LYS A 71 6.76 7.92 -1.87
N LYS A 72 5.61 8.49 -2.28
CA LYS A 72 4.99 9.62 -1.59
C LYS A 72 4.53 9.16 -0.20
N LEU A 73 3.85 8.02 -0.11
CA LEU A 73 3.39 7.46 1.18
C LEU A 73 4.56 7.05 2.09
N ILE A 74 5.59 6.39 1.54
CA ILE A 74 6.79 6.06 2.32
C ILE A 74 7.50 7.31 2.83
N ASN A 75 7.63 8.33 1.99
CA ASN A 75 8.22 9.60 2.41
C ASN A 75 7.40 10.24 3.53
N TYR A 76 6.07 10.29 3.39
CA TYR A 76 5.17 10.78 4.43
C TYR A 76 5.35 10.01 5.74
N LEU A 77 5.23 8.68 5.73
CA LEU A 77 5.41 7.86 6.93
C LEU A 77 6.81 8.02 7.55
N SER A 78 7.85 8.22 6.73
CA SER A 78 9.22 8.44 7.21
C SER A 78 9.41 9.77 7.94
N THR A 79 8.48 10.73 7.79
CA THR A 79 8.47 11.95 8.60
C THR A 79 7.98 11.69 10.03
N ILE A 80 7.23 10.60 10.25
CA ILE A 80 6.55 10.33 11.52
C ILE A 80 7.24 9.19 12.28
N CYS A 81 7.77 8.20 11.56
CA CYS A 81 8.39 7.01 12.15
C CYS A 81 9.60 6.57 11.33
N THR A 82 10.48 5.77 11.94
CA THR A 82 11.60 5.18 11.21
C THR A 82 11.12 3.97 10.43
N ILE A 83 11.40 3.91 9.13
CA ILE A 83 10.99 2.78 8.27
C ILE A 83 12.21 1.94 7.90
N HIS A 84 12.10 0.64 8.14
CA HIS A 84 13.09 -0.34 7.70
C HIS A 84 12.44 -1.38 6.79
N PHE A 85 13.24 -1.90 5.86
CA PHE A 85 12.89 -3.04 5.02
C PHE A 85 13.91 -4.14 5.26
N ILE A 86 13.43 -5.37 5.46
CA ILE A 86 14.29 -6.52 5.70
C ILE A 86 13.75 -7.73 4.94
N SER A 87 14.64 -8.64 4.54
CA SER A 87 14.20 -9.90 3.94
C SER A 87 13.61 -10.80 5.02
N ARG A 88 12.58 -11.58 4.70
CA ARG A 88 12.06 -12.65 5.56
C ARG A 88 13.07 -13.75 5.82
N ASN A 89 14.03 -13.93 4.90
CA ASN A 89 15.11 -14.88 5.03
C ASN A 89 16.36 -14.25 5.68
N ALA A 90 16.21 -13.09 6.31
CA ALA A 90 17.30 -12.46 7.04
C ALA A 90 17.77 -13.37 8.17
N THR A 91 19.09 -13.47 8.35
CA THR A 91 19.66 -14.26 9.43
C THR A 91 19.43 -13.54 10.77
N PRO A 92 19.44 -14.27 11.90
CA PRO A 92 19.35 -13.66 13.23
C PRO A 92 20.37 -12.54 13.45
N GLY A 93 21.58 -12.67 12.89
CA GLY A 93 22.60 -11.63 12.95
C GLY A 93 22.18 -10.30 12.29
N VAL A 94 21.47 -10.35 11.16
CA VAL A 94 20.93 -9.15 10.50
C VAL A 94 19.80 -8.54 11.34
N CYS A 95 18.91 -9.36 11.90
CA CYS A 95 17.87 -8.88 12.81
C CYS A 95 18.45 -8.21 14.06
N ASN A 96 19.46 -8.82 14.68
CA ASN A 96 20.15 -8.26 15.85
C ASN A 96 20.87 -6.96 15.52
N ALA A 97 21.52 -6.88 14.36
CA ALA A 97 22.12 -5.63 13.88
C ALA A 97 21.07 -4.52 13.73
N LEU A 98 19.91 -4.83 13.12
CA LEU A 98 18.81 -3.88 12.99
C LEU A 98 18.28 -3.42 14.36
N ILE A 99 18.07 -4.34 15.30
CA ILE A 99 17.60 -4.00 16.65
C ILE A 99 18.61 -3.10 17.37
N ASN A 100 19.91 -3.40 17.26
CA ASN A 100 20.96 -2.55 17.81
C ASN A 100 20.96 -1.14 17.19
N MET A 101 20.72 -1.02 15.88
CA MET A 101 20.56 0.28 15.22
C MET A 101 19.36 1.06 15.76
N ILE A 102 18.22 0.38 15.90
CA ILE A 102 16.99 0.97 16.45
C ILE A 102 17.23 1.45 17.88
N ASN A 103 17.89 0.65 18.72
CA ASN A 103 18.16 0.97 20.12
C ASN A 103 19.10 2.17 20.29
N LYS A 104 20.18 2.21 19.49
CA LYS A 104 21.14 3.33 19.49
C LYS A 104 20.52 4.65 19.02
N GLY A 105 19.31 4.63 18.48
CA GLY A 105 18.68 5.83 17.92
C GLY A 105 19.49 6.39 16.76
N ASP A 106 20.18 5.51 16.03
CA ASP A 106 21.11 5.89 14.97
C ASP A 106 20.31 6.22 13.69
N VAL A 107 19.61 7.34 13.77
CA VAL A 107 18.68 7.89 12.76
C VAL A 107 19.45 8.51 11.58
N LYS A 108 20.79 8.48 11.57
CA LYS A 108 21.62 9.19 10.59
C LYS A 108 21.72 8.54 9.21
N ASN A 109 21.24 7.30 9.02
CA ASN A 109 21.19 6.67 7.68
C ASN A 109 19.85 6.90 6.96
N ARG A 110 19.37 8.15 6.93
CA ARG A 110 18.16 8.58 6.21
C ARG A 110 18.26 8.50 4.67
N SER A 111 19.38 8.07 4.08
CA SER A 111 19.63 8.36 2.66
C SER A 111 20.57 7.39 1.94
N ARG A 112 20.23 6.09 1.85
CA ARG A 112 20.84 5.19 0.84
C ARG A 112 19.89 4.32 0.03
N ILE A 113 18.58 4.47 0.18
CA ILE A 113 17.59 3.63 -0.53
C ILE A 113 16.84 4.39 -1.64
N ASN A 114 16.90 5.72 -1.65
CA ASN A 114 16.07 6.57 -2.50
C ASN A 114 16.78 7.01 -3.80
N GLN A 115 17.28 6.09 -4.62
CA GLN A 115 17.41 6.42 -6.04
C GLN A 115 16.03 6.33 -6.70
N PRO A 116 15.52 7.40 -7.34
CA PRO A 116 14.30 7.33 -8.12
C PRO A 116 14.58 6.46 -9.36
N ILE A 117 14.29 5.17 -9.27
CA ILE A 117 14.14 4.37 -10.47
C ILE A 117 12.87 4.89 -11.13
N LYS A 118 13.02 5.47 -12.32
CA LYS A 118 11.89 5.78 -13.20
C LYS A 118 11.11 4.48 -13.41
N ARG A 119 10.06 4.25 -12.62
CA ARG A 119 9.07 3.23 -12.96
C ARG A 119 8.54 3.65 -14.31
N ALA A 120 8.79 2.85 -15.35
CA ALA A 120 8.10 3.05 -16.60
C ALA A 120 6.62 2.81 -16.29
N LEU A 121 5.84 3.89 -16.17
CA LEU A 121 4.40 3.82 -16.02
C LEU A 121 3.85 2.91 -17.12
N LEU A 122 2.92 2.04 -16.74
CA LEU A 122 2.17 1.29 -17.71
C LEU A 122 1.36 2.29 -18.54
N THR A 123 1.31 2.11 -19.85
CA THR A 123 0.39 2.88 -20.69
C THR A 123 -1.05 2.50 -20.35
N SER A 124 -2.03 3.30 -20.77
CA SER A 124 -3.45 2.97 -20.58
C SER A 124 -3.79 1.57 -21.12
N MET A 125 -3.29 1.25 -22.30
CA MET A 125 -3.47 -0.07 -22.93
C MET A 125 -2.76 -1.18 -22.16
N GLU A 126 -1.54 -0.95 -21.68
CA GLU A 126 -0.84 -1.94 -20.85
C GLU A 126 -1.57 -2.21 -19.53
N SER A 127 -2.13 -1.17 -18.90
CA SER A 127 -2.95 -1.30 -17.69
C SER A 127 -4.25 -2.07 -17.97
N HIS A 128 -4.90 -1.81 -19.10
CA HIS A 128 -6.10 -2.52 -19.53
C HIS A 128 -5.82 -4.01 -19.78
N VAL A 129 -4.80 -4.32 -20.59
CA VAL A 129 -4.36 -5.69 -20.85
C VAL A 129 -3.97 -6.40 -19.55
N LEU A 130 -3.28 -5.70 -18.65
CA LEU A 130 -2.92 -6.26 -17.36
C LEU A 130 -4.16 -6.62 -16.51
N SER A 131 -5.16 -5.75 -16.45
CA SER A 131 -6.42 -6.03 -15.74
C SER A 131 -7.08 -7.31 -16.24
N LEU A 132 -7.21 -7.47 -17.55
CA LEU A 132 -7.82 -8.66 -18.14
C LEU A 132 -6.96 -9.92 -17.92
N LEU A 133 -5.63 -9.80 -17.94
CA LEU A 133 -4.73 -10.92 -17.61
C LEU A 133 -4.90 -11.37 -16.15
N LEU A 134 -5.10 -10.43 -15.20
CA LEU A 134 -5.32 -10.75 -13.79
C LEU A 134 -6.67 -11.45 -13.55
N GLN A 135 -7.65 -11.23 -14.42
CA GLN A 135 -8.94 -11.93 -14.41
C GLN A 135 -8.87 -13.34 -15.00
N GLY A 136 -7.71 -13.76 -15.52
CA GLY A 136 -7.51 -15.10 -16.09
C GLY A 136 -7.90 -15.21 -17.58
N ASN A 137 -8.16 -14.10 -18.25
CA ASN A 137 -8.53 -14.10 -19.66
C ASN A 137 -7.37 -14.54 -20.57
N SER A 138 -7.69 -15.28 -21.64
CA SER A 138 -6.71 -15.71 -22.65
C SER A 138 -6.27 -14.55 -23.55
N LEU A 139 -5.10 -14.66 -24.18
CA LEU A 139 -4.62 -13.62 -25.11
C LEU A 139 -5.54 -13.44 -26.32
N CYS A 140 -6.20 -14.51 -26.77
CA CYS A 140 -7.17 -14.45 -27.86
C CYS A 140 -8.40 -13.63 -27.46
N TYR A 141 -8.94 -13.92 -26.27
CA TYR A 141 -10.11 -13.20 -25.76
C TYR A 141 -9.81 -11.71 -25.52
N ILE A 142 -8.64 -11.40 -24.96
CA ILE A 142 -8.21 -10.00 -24.76
C ILE A 142 -8.06 -9.28 -26.11
N ALA A 143 -7.52 -9.97 -27.12
CA ALA A 143 -7.35 -9.43 -28.46
C ALA A 143 -8.70 -9.09 -29.10
N GLU A 144 -9.68 -9.98 -28.98
CA GLU A 144 -11.06 -9.76 -29.42
C GLU A 144 -11.71 -8.58 -28.68
N MET A 145 -11.67 -8.55 -27.34
CA MET A 145 -12.23 -7.44 -26.55
C MET A 145 -11.60 -6.08 -26.86
N SER A 146 -10.30 -6.07 -27.15
CA SER A 146 -9.55 -4.84 -27.43
C SER A 146 -9.58 -4.45 -28.92
N ALA A 147 -10.21 -5.24 -29.80
CA ALA A 147 -10.15 -5.10 -31.25
C ALA A 147 -8.70 -4.98 -31.80
N LEU A 148 -7.78 -5.77 -31.24
CA LEU A 148 -6.36 -5.81 -31.59
C LEU A 148 -5.94 -7.22 -32.02
N SER A 149 -4.80 -7.34 -32.69
CA SER A 149 -4.25 -8.67 -32.99
C SER A 149 -3.71 -9.35 -31.72
N VAL A 150 -3.76 -10.69 -31.67
CA VAL A 150 -3.13 -11.49 -30.61
C VAL A 150 -1.63 -11.17 -30.49
N LYS A 151 -0.96 -10.88 -31.61
CA LYS A 151 0.45 -10.47 -31.65
C LYS A 151 0.66 -9.14 -30.90
N THR A 152 -0.24 -8.18 -31.07
CA THR A 152 -0.21 -6.89 -30.38
C THR A 152 -0.40 -7.07 -28.87
N ILE A 153 -1.41 -7.85 -28.46
CA ILE A 153 -1.63 -8.16 -27.03
C ILE A 153 -0.43 -8.89 -26.43
N SER A 154 0.16 -9.84 -27.15
CA SER A 154 1.39 -10.51 -26.72
C SER A 154 2.56 -9.55 -26.55
N ALA A 155 2.67 -8.51 -27.39
CA ALA A 155 3.68 -7.48 -27.26
C ALA A 155 3.44 -6.61 -26.01
N HIS A 156 2.19 -6.20 -25.75
CA HIS A 156 1.83 -5.51 -24.52
C HIS A 156 2.14 -6.35 -23.28
N LYS A 157 1.74 -7.63 -23.25
CA LYS A 157 2.11 -8.57 -22.17
C LYS A 157 3.62 -8.61 -21.93
N ARG A 158 4.43 -8.71 -23.00
CA ARG A 158 5.90 -8.73 -22.88
C ARG A 158 6.44 -7.40 -22.35
N SER A 159 5.89 -6.27 -22.81
CA SER A 159 6.25 -4.93 -22.31
C SER A 159 5.94 -4.79 -20.83
N ILE A 160 4.74 -5.19 -20.39
CA ILE A 160 4.33 -5.20 -18.98
C ILE A 160 5.31 -6.03 -18.15
N MET A 161 5.58 -7.27 -18.55
CA MET A 161 6.52 -8.14 -17.84
C MET A 161 7.93 -7.53 -17.75
N LYS A 162 8.40 -6.87 -18.80
CA LYS A 162 9.69 -6.14 -18.80
C LYS A 162 9.66 -4.95 -17.84
N LYS A 163 8.61 -4.13 -17.85
CA LYS A 163 8.46 -2.95 -16.98
C LYS A 163 8.35 -3.33 -15.50
N VAL A 164 7.70 -4.46 -15.20
CA VAL A 164 7.55 -5.02 -13.85
C VAL A 164 8.74 -5.92 -13.45
N ASN A 165 9.67 -6.16 -14.37
CA ASN A 165 10.85 -7.02 -14.20
C ASN A 165 10.51 -8.45 -13.74
N VAL A 166 9.59 -9.10 -14.44
CA VAL A 166 9.18 -10.49 -14.20
C VAL A 166 9.29 -11.32 -15.48
N LYS A 167 9.51 -12.62 -15.32
CA LYS A 167 9.73 -13.55 -16.44
C LYS A 167 8.47 -14.28 -16.88
N ASN A 168 7.43 -14.33 -16.05
CA ASN A 168 6.22 -15.09 -16.31
C ASN A 168 4.97 -14.44 -15.68
N ILE A 169 3.78 -14.88 -16.13
CA ILE A 169 2.48 -14.36 -15.65
C ILE A 169 2.28 -14.64 -14.15
N PRO A 170 2.54 -15.85 -13.62
CA PRO A 170 2.34 -16.09 -12.19
C PRO A 170 3.09 -15.10 -11.30
N LYS A 171 4.36 -14.80 -11.64
CA LYS A 171 5.15 -13.78 -10.93
C LYS A 171 4.64 -12.36 -11.15
N LEU A 172 4.04 -12.06 -12.31
CA LEU A 172 3.38 -10.79 -12.55
C LEU A 172 2.18 -10.60 -11.61
N VAL A 173 1.31 -11.61 -11.53
CA VAL A 173 0.13 -11.62 -10.64
C VAL A 173 0.58 -11.46 -9.18
N GLU A 174 1.56 -12.25 -8.75
CA GLU A 174 2.13 -12.20 -7.40
C GLU A 174 2.62 -10.78 -7.04
N LYS A 175 3.40 -10.13 -7.90
CA LYS A 175 3.90 -8.77 -7.66
C LYS A 175 2.80 -7.72 -7.62
N ILE A 176 1.74 -7.87 -8.40
CA ILE A 176 0.64 -6.90 -8.42
C ILE A 176 -0.21 -7.03 -7.16
N VAL A 177 -0.56 -8.26 -6.77
CA VAL A 177 -1.26 -8.51 -5.50
C VAL A 177 -0.44 -8.01 -4.33
N PHE A 178 0.88 -8.27 -4.35
CA PHE A 178 1.80 -7.72 -3.36
C PHE A 178 1.73 -6.19 -3.31
N LYS A 179 1.81 -5.52 -4.47
CA LYS A 179 1.72 -4.05 -4.54
C LYS A 179 0.39 -3.53 -3.98
N GLN A 180 -0.74 -4.12 -4.38
CA GLN A 180 -2.06 -3.72 -3.88
C GLN A 180 -2.17 -3.87 -2.36
N LYS A 181 -1.67 -4.98 -1.80
CA LYS A 181 -1.62 -5.18 -0.34
C LYS A 181 -0.74 -4.12 0.33
N ALA A 182 0.43 -3.85 -0.22
CA ALA A 182 1.33 -2.84 0.31
C ALA A 182 0.71 -1.43 0.27
N ASP A 183 0.10 -1.05 -0.85
CA ASP A 183 -0.54 0.26 -1.01
C ASP A 183 -1.73 0.42 -0.05
N ASN A 184 -2.58 -0.60 0.09
CA ASN A 184 -3.68 -0.60 1.05
C ASN A 184 -3.18 -0.46 2.49
N LEU A 185 -2.12 -1.20 2.86
CA LEU A 185 -1.52 -1.09 4.17
C LEU A 185 -0.95 0.32 4.42
N LEU A 186 -0.23 0.90 3.45
CA LEU A 186 0.29 2.26 3.57
C LEU A 186 -0.83 3.28 3.74
N LEU A 187 -1.95 3.08 3.05
CA LEU A 187 -3.13 3.94 3.19
C LEU A 187 -3.75 3.82 4.58
N GLU A 188 -3.94 2.60 5.09
CA GLU A 188 -4.44 2.36 6.45
C GLU A 188 -3.50 2.94 7.51
N LEU A 189 -2.18 2.77 7.36
CA LEU A 189 -1.19 3.41 8.23
C LEU A 189 -1.22 4.94 8.10
N SER A 190 -1.44 5.50 6.91
CA SER A 190 -1.58 6.96 6.82
C SER A 190 -2.84 7.44 7.57
N ARG A 191 -3.95 6.71 7.44
CA ARG A 191 -5.25 7.01 8.07
C ARG A 191 -5.23 6.90 9.59
N ALA A 192 -4.59 5.87 10.13
CA ALA A 192 -4.52 5.64 11.58
C ALA A 192 -3.73 6.74 12.34
N LYS A 193 -3.10 7.67 11.62
CA LYS A 193 -2.50 8.89 12.18
C LYS A 193 -3.28 10.17 11.88
N LEU A 194 -4.27 10.10 10.99
CA LEU A 194 -5.12 11.20 10.58
C LEU A 194 -6.38 11.27 11.47
N ASP A 195 -6.20 11.64 12.73
CA ASP A 195 -7.14 12.60 13.30
C ASP A 195 -6.61 14.00 12.93
N LEU A 196 -7.37 14.75 12.13
CA LEU A 196 -7.16 16.13 11.61
C LEU A 196 -6.64 16.29 10.15
N VAL A 197 -7.60 16.39 9.23
CA VAL A 197 -7.76 17.44 8.17
C VAL A 197 -6.72 17.57 7.04
N GLN A 198 -5.47 17.09 7.09
CA GLN A 198 -4.44 17.58 6.13
C GLN A 198 -4.04 16.68 4.94
N CYS A 199 -4.45 15.42 4.85
CA CYS A 199 -4.02 14.58 3.71
C CYS A 199 -4.93 14.63 2.47
N TYR A 200 -6.14 15.16 2.58
CA TYR A 200 -7.07 15.22 1.44
C TYR A 200 -6.55 16.12 0.31
N ASP A 201 -5.91 17.25 0.65
CA ASP A 201 -5.36 18.18 -0.36
C ASP A 201 -4.17 17.62 -1.14
N PHE A 202 -3.48 16.58 -0.63
CA PHE A 202 -2.31 16.01 -1.29
C PHE A 202 -2.63 14.82 -2.22
N MET A 203 -3.81 14.19 -2.08
CA MET A 203 -4.14 12.94 -2.80
C MET A 203 -5.27 13.05 -3.82
N LEU A 204 -6.03 14.14 -3.84
CA LEU A 204 -7.20 14.31 -4.73
C LEU A 204 -6.92 14.23 -6.25
N PRO A 205 -5.76 14.64 -6.81
CA PRO A 205 -5.59 14.62 -8.27
C PRO A 205 -5.54 13.22 -8.90
N GLU A 206 -5.19 12.17 -8.14
CA GLU A 206 -4.95 10.83 -8.70
C GLU A 206 -6.14 9.88 -8.49
N LEU A 207 -6.95 10.07 -7.42
CA LEU A 207 -8.10 9.20 -7.12
C LEU A 207 -9.30 9.45 -8.06
N ASP A 208 -9.55 10.69 -8.48
CA ASP A 208 -10.65 11.00 -9.41
C ASP A 208 -10.46 10.34 -10.78
N SER A 209 -9.21 10.13 -11.22
CA SER A 209 -8.92 9.42 -12.47
C SER A 209 -9.24 7.92 -12.40
N VAL A 210 -9.13 7.32 -11.22
CA VAL A 210 -9.41 5.89 -10.98
C VAL A 210 -10.91 5.67 -10.79
N PHE A 211 -11.59 6.54 -10.03
CA PHE A 211 -13.04 6.41 -9.80
C PHE A 211 -13.89 6.78 -11.02
N SER A 212 -13.49 7.79 -11.80
CA SER A 212 -14.21 8.16 -13.03
C SER A 212 -14.23 7.06 -14.10
N SER A 213 -13.23 6.16 -14.08
CA SER A 213 -13.16 5.03 -15.02
C SER A 213 -13.95 3.80 -14.59
N THR A 214 -14.41 3.74 -13.33
CA THR A 214 -15.07 2.54 -12.76
C THR A 214 -16.58 2.72 -12.53
N LEU A 215 -17.08 3.96 -12.42
CA LEU A 215 -18.50 4.24 -12.12
C LEU A 215 -19.22 5.04 -13.22
N GLY A 216 -18.59 5.25 -14.38
CA GLY A 216 -19.04 6.16 -15.43
C GLY A 216 -20.27 5.73 -16.27
N SER A 217 -20.92 4.59 -15.99
CA SER A 217 -22.06 4.13 -16.80
C SER A 217 -23.43 4.12 -16.12
N GLU A 218 -23.54 4.31 -14.80
CA GLU A 218 -24.86 4.18 -14.12
C GLU A 218 -25.49 5.50 -13.66
N TYR A 219 -24.79 6.64 -13.71
CA TYR A 219 -25.33 7.94 -13.23
C TYR A 219 -25.62 8.97 -14.34
N ARG A 220 -25.83 8.55 -15.59
CA ARG A 220 -26.41 9.41 -16.64
C ARG A 220 -27.90 9.14 -16.79
N LYS A 221 -28.70 9.53 -15.80
CA LYS A 221 -30.15 9.79 -15.92
C LYS A 221 -30.67 10.37 -14.60
N SER A 222 -30.63 11.70 -14.49
CA SER A 222 -31.65 12.54 -13.85
C SER A 222 -31.17 14.00 -13.86
N PRO A 223 -31.91 14.94 -14.49
CA PRO A 223 -31.64 16.36 -14.41
C PRO A 223 -32.32 16.96 -13.16
N GLU A 224 -31.88 18.16 -12.78
CA GLU A 224 -32.43 19.05 -11.74
C GLU A 224 -31.90 18.86 -10.31
N LEU A 225 -30.96 19.73 -9.92
CA LEU A 225 -31.12 20.56 -8.72
C LEU A 225 -30.15 21.74 -8.75
N THR A 226 -30.76 22.92 -8.73
CA THR A 226 -30.18 24.26 -8.81
C THR A 226 -29.63 24.78 -7.48
N LYS A 227 -28.46 25.44 -7.56
CA LYS A 227 -27.83 26.45 -6.67
C LYS A 227 -27.43 26.06 -5.23
N PRO A 228 -26.25 26.53 -4.75
CA PRO A 228 -25.74 26.21 -3.42
C PRO A 228 -26.35 27.13 -2.35
N VAL A 229 -26.85 26.54 -1.26
CA VAL A 229 -27.19 27.25 -0.01
C VAL A 229 -25.95 27.29 0.88
N LEU A 230 -25.67 28.48 1.41
CA LEU A 230 -24.55 28.82 2.28
C LEU A 230 -24.62 28.12 3.65
N HIS A 231 -23.44 27.67 4.09
CA HIS A 231 -22.95 27.44 5.46
C HIS A 231 -23.92 27.03 6.57
N ASP A 232 -23.72 25.81 7.09
CA ASP A 232 -23.84 25.53 8.52
C ASP A 232 -22.44 25.17 9.06
N VAL A 233 -21.95 25.95 10.03
CA VAL A 233 -20.57 25.95 10.55
C VAL A 233 -20.40 24.93 11.69
N SER A 234 -21.39 24.08 11.97
CA SER A 234 -21.38 23.25 13.19
C SER A 234 -20.83 21.82 13.03
N THR A 235 -20.57 21.33 11.81
CA THR A 235 -20.10 19.92 11.63
C THR A 235 -18.80 19.74 10.85
N GLY A 236 -18.26 20.78 10.20
CA GLY A 236 -16.99 20.67 9.45
C GLY A 236 -16.98 19.63 8.32
N ILE A 237 -18.11 19.01 8.00
CA ILE A 237 -18.25 18.01 6.95
C ILE A 237 -18.91 18.67 5.73
N PRO A 238 -18.25 18.69 4.56
CA PRO A 238 -18.84 19.18 3.32
C PRO A 238 -20.15 18.44 3.00
N ALA A 239 -21.19 19.18 2.60
CA ALA A 239 -22.56 18.67 2.42
C ALA A 239 -22.69 17.44 1.48
N TYR A 240 -21.74 17.23 0.56
CA TYR A 240 -21.73 16.08 -0.35
C TYR A 240 -21.34 14.75 0.35
N LEU A 241 -20.60 14.81 1.47
CA LEU A 241 -20.24 13.62 2.26
C LEU A 241 -21.37 13.17 3.18
N THR A 242 -22.22 14.10 3.64
CA THR A 242 -23.39 13.79 4.48
C THR A 242 -24.43 12.99 3.70
N THR A 243 -24.59 13.25 2.40
CA THR A 243 -25.48 12.50 1.50
C THR A 243 -24.97 11.07 1.22
N LEU A 244 -23.64 10.89 1.21
CA LEU A 244 -22.97 9.59 1.03
C LEU A 244 -23.02 8.72 2.29
N LEU A 245 -23.05 9.33 3.48
CA LEU A 245 -23.22 8.62 4.75
C LEU A 245 -24.69 8.24 5.02
N HIS A 246 -25.66 9.07 4.61
CA HIS A 246 -27.08 8.74 4.75
C HIS A 246 -27.54 7.63 3.78
N SER A 247 -27.00 7.56 2.57
CA SER A 247 -27.34 6.50 1.61
C SER A 247 -26.81 5.11 2.00
N ARG A 248 -25.86 5.02 2.94
CA ARG A 248 -25.28 3.76 3.42
C ARG A 248 -25.97 3.18 4.65
N ASN A 249 -26.74 3.98 5.39
CA ASN A 249 -27.46 3.56 6.60
C ASN A 249 -28.93 3.18 6.37
N VAL A 250 -29.41 3.14 5.11
CA VAL A 250 -30.79 2.74 4.76
C VAL A 250 -30.82 1.33 4.12
N MET A 251 -29.72 0.57 4.15
CA MET A 251 -29.66 -0.82 3.70
C MET A 251 -29.02 -1.77 4.73
N LEU A 252 -29.44 -1.63 5.99
CA LEU A 252 -29.44 -2.67 7.03
C LEU A 252 -30.69 -2.47 7.89
#